data_AF-A0A0F9XBD1-F1
#
_entry.id   AF-A0A0F9XBD1-F1
#
_cell.length_a   1.000
_cell.length_b   1.000
_cell.length_c   1.000
_cell.angle_alpha   90.00
_cell.angle_beta   90.00
_cell.angle_gamma   90.00
#
_symmetry.space_group_name_H-M   'P 1'
#
loop_
_entity.id
_entity.type
_entity.pdbx_description
1 polymer ?
#
loop_
_entity_poly.entity_id
_entity_poly.type
_entity_poly.pdbx_seq_one_letter_code
_entity_poly.pdbx_strand_id
1 'polypeptide(L)'
;MTALTYTHSPSLTPLTTQSPQTLSATSNPPIDYLMTSVMVLRQPQPPSPSAFQNNSQKPQVLLLRRHPQDSYPLKWEPPGGSIDPSDPTVLSAATRELHEETNLSNPHFHTWVAMARELPTEDAARMKNWGVQPEEELARDVEVKIDEAGGVVMVTTFLETKNVWGKMNFVATVDEGAEVEIDPEEHVEWGWFTEEEVRRGRAVLPLENGNGSVNGEKEEKEKERVLEFTSRAVWGSVLEAFRVGRELGVIA
;
A
#
# COMPACT_ATOMS: atom_id res chain seq x y z
N MET A 1 -12.87 -21.90 -5.53
CA MET A 1 -12.09 -21.01 -4.66
C MET A 1 -12.98 -20.61 -3.50
N THR A 2 -12.50 -20.75 -2.28
CA THR A 2 -13.21 -20.26 -1.09
C THR A 2 -13.20 -18.73 -1.16
N ALA A 3 -14.35 -18.08 -0.99
CA ALA A 3 -14.39 -16.62 -0.98
C ALA A 3 -13.60 -16.11 0.23
N LEU A 4 -12.60 -15.26 -0.02
CA LEU A 4 -11.86 -14.60 1.04
C LEU A 4 -12.78 -13.61 1.78
N THR A 5 -12.68 -13.58 3.10
CA THR A 5 -13.50 -12.72 3.95
C THR A 5 -12.77 -11.44 4.31
N TYR A 6 -13.51 -10.35 4.44
CA TYR A 6 -13.03 -9.07 4.95
C TYR A 6 -14.11 -8.40 5.79
N THR A 7 -13.70 -7.41 6.58
CA THR A 7 -14.61 -6.48 7.26
C THR A 7 -14.26 -5.05 6.86
N HIS A 8 -15.15 -4.09 7.11
CA HIS A 8 -14.91 -2.70 6.74
C HIS A 8 -15.61 -1.72 7.68
N SER A 9 -15.09 -0.50 7.74
CA SER A 9 -15.77 0.63 8.36
C SER A 9 -17.06 1.01 7.63
N PRO A 10 -18.09 1.56 8.31
CA PRO A 10 -19.35 1.95 7.70
C PRO A 10 -19.21 2.91 6.52
N SER A 11 -18.20 3.79 6.53
CA SER A 11 -17.88 4.73 5.44
C SER A 11 -17.57 4.05 4.10
N LEU A 12 -17.14 2.78 4.12
CA LEU A 12 -16.82 2.01 2.91
C LEU A 12 -17.97 1.13 2.43
N THR A 13 -19.13 1.15 3.10
CA THR A 13 -20.31 0.36 2.72
C THR A 13 -20.71 0.55 1.24
N PRO A 14 -20.67 1.74 0.64
CA PRO A 14 -21.04 1.87 -0.76
C PRO A 14 -20.12 1.08 -1.71
N LEU A 15 -18.86 0.86 -1.34
CA LEU A 15 -17.90 0.06 -2.11
C LEU A 15 -18.10 -1.45 -1.99
N THR A 16 -19.02 -1.94 -1.15
CA THR A 16 -19.34 -3.38 -1.06
C THR A 16 -20.48 -3.83 -1.97
N THR A 17 -21.10 -2.89 -2.69
CA THR A 17 -22.24 -3.18 -3.57
C THR A 17 -22.00 -2.79 -5.02
N GLN A 18 -21.01 -1.94 -5.29
CA GLN A 18 -20.66 -1.54 -6.64
C GLN A 18 -19.67 -2.49 -7.30
N SER A 19 -19.93 -2.82 -8.57
CA SER A 19 -18.96 -3.52 -9.39
C SER A 19 -17.82 -2.58 -9.82
N PRO A 20 -16.61 -3.10 -10.07
CA PRO A 20 -15.50 -2.31 -10.59
C PRO A 20 -15.85 -1.50 -11.85
N GLN A 21 -16.60 -2.08 -12.79
CA GLN A 21 -17.00 -1.39 -14.02
C GLN A 21 -17.91 -0.19 -13.76
N THR A 22 -18.77 -0.28 -12.75
CA THR A 22 -19.66 0.81 -12.38
C THR A 22 -18.85 2.00 -11.87
N LEU A 23 -17.84 1.74 -11.04
CA LEU A 23 -16.92 2.75 -10.52
C LEU A 23 -16.08 3.39 -11.64
N SER A 24 -15.54 2.59 -12.55
CA SER A 24 -14.78 3.09 -13.71
C SER A 24 -15.62 3.98 -14.64
N ALA A 25 -16.87 3.62 -14.88
CA ALA A 25 -17.74 4.36 -15.80
C ALA A 25 -18.25 5.69 -15.24
N THR A 26 -18.23 5.88 -13.91
CA THR A 26 -18.70 7.11 -13.25
C THR A 26 -17.60 8.14 -13.03
N SER A 27 -16.33 7.81 -13.32
CA SER A 27 -15.20 8.72 -13.17
C SER A 27 -15.12 9.74 -14.32
N ASN A 28 -14.52 10.90 -14.03
CA ASN A 28 -14.16 11.89 -15.04
C ASN A 28 -12.71 12.37 -14.81
N PRO A 29 -11.75 12.00 -15.68
CA PRO A 29 -11.91 11.25 -16.93
C PRO A 29 -12.36 9.79 -16.71
N PRO A 30 -12.92 9.11 -17.73
CA PRO A 30 -13.18 7.68 -17.68
C PRO A 30 -11.91 6.90 -17.36
N ILE A 31 -12.02 5.93 -16.47
CA ILE A 31 -10.92 5.03 -16.09
C ILE A 31 -11.07 3.75 -16.92
N ASP A 32 -10.05 3.38 -17.68
CA ASP A 32 -10.04 2.17 -18.51
C ASP A 32 -9.84 0.91 -17.65
N TYR A 33 -8.94 1.00 -16.67
CA TYR A 33 -8.59 -0.12 -15.78
C TYR A 33 -8.45 0.35 -14.34
N LEU A 34 -8.97 -0.44 -13.39
CA LEU A 34 -8.77 -0.20 -11.97
C LEU A 34 -7.69 -1.14 -11.43
N MET A 35 -6.95 -0.64 -10.46
CA MET A 35 -6.06 -1.43 -9.62
C MET A 35 -6.23 -1.02 -8.16
N THR A 36 -5.75 -1.85 -7.24
CA THR A 36 -5.84 -1.59 -5.82
C THR A 36 -4.48 -1.70 -5.14
N SER A 37 -4.35 -1.07 -3.98
CA SER A 37 -3.29 -1.42 -3.03
C SER A 37 -3.82 -1.42 -1.62
N VAL A 38 -3.19 -2.22 -0.76
CA VAL A 38 -3.57 -2.36 0.64
C VAL A 38 -2.43 -1.88 1.53
N MET A 39 -2.63 -0.70 2.13
CA MET A 39 -1.75 -0.12 3.13
C MET A 39 -2.04 -0.80 4.48
N VAL A 40 -1.43 -1.97 4.69
CA VAL A 40 -1.57 -2.69 5.95
C VAL A 40 -0.78 -1.96 7.02
N LEU A 41 -1.49 -1.33 7.96
CA LEU A 41 -0.89 -0.67 9.12
C LEU A 41 -0.89 -1.61 10.32
N ARG A 42 0.15 -1.51 11.13
CA ARG A 42 0.19 -2.14 12.45
C ARG A 42 0.83 -1.22 13.49
N GLN A 43 0.41 -1.41 14.73
CA GLN A 43 1.04 -0.81 15.91
C GLN A 43 1.63 -1.95 16.76
N PRO A 44 2.94 -2.21 16.66
CA PRO A 44 3.58 -3.23 17.49
C PRO A 44 3.38 -2.87 18.97
N GLN A 45 2.85 -3.81 19.75
CA GLN A 45 2.65 -3.61 21.18
C GLN A 45 3.99 -3.69 21.91
N PRO A 46 4.23 -2.83 22.91
CA PRO A 46 5.43 -2.96 23.71
C PRO A 46 5.37 -4.27 24.51
N PRO A 47 6.50 -5.01 24.65
CA PRO A 47 6.53 -6.20 25.49
C PRO A 47 6.26 -5.87 26.97
N SER A 48 6.34 -4.59 27.36
CA SER A 48 5.94 -4.08 28.68
C SER A 48 5.64 -2.57 28.64
N PRO A 49 4.65 -2.06 29.40
CA PRO A 49 4.25 -0.64 29.43
C PRO A 49 5.34 0.36 29.88
N SER A 50 6.45 -0.14 30.43
CA SER A 50 7.57 0.65 30.96
C SER A 50 8.84 0.60 30.12
N ALA A 51 8.82 -0.06 28.95
CA ALA A 51 9.97 -0.07 28.03
C ALA A 51 10.06 1.26 27.27
N PHE A 52 11.28 1.77 27.08
CA PHE A 52 11.52 2.91 26.19
C PHE A 52 11.06 2.57 24.76
N GLN A 53 10.49 3.56 24.06
CA GLN A 53 10.05 3.39 22.68
C GLN A 53 11.25 3.19 21.75
N ASN A 54 11.38 1.98 21.21
CA ASN A 54 12.35 1.66 20.16
C ASN A 54 11.68 1.80 18.79
N ASN A 55 12.44 1.88 17.70
CA ASN A 55 11.86 1.95 16.33
C ASN A 55 10.90 0.78 16.03
N SER A 56 11.13 -0.40 16.60
CA SER A 56 10.27 -1.58 16.46
C SER A 56 8.90 -1.46 17.15
N GLN A 57 8.63 -0.36 17.85
CA GLN A 57 7.35 -0.08 18.52
C GLN A 57 6.61 1.11 17.91
N LYS A 58 7.17 1.71 16.85
CA LYS A 58 6.51 2.77 16.08
C LYS A 58 5.46 2.14 15.15
N PRO A 59 4.44 2.90 14.71
CA PRO A 59 3.57 2.47 13.63
C PRO A 59 4.38 2.02 12.42
N GLN A 60 3.96 0.91 11.81
CA GLN A 60 4.61 0.34 10.64
C GLN A 60 3.60 0.05 9.53
N VAL A 61 4.11 0.00 8.29
CA VAL A 61 3.38 -0.42 7.09
C VAL A 61 4.09 -1.59 6.42
N LEU A 62 3.34 -2.55 5.87
CA LEU A 62 3.89 -3.63 5.07
C LEU A 62 4.23 -3.12 3.67
N LEU A 63 5.47 -3.38 3.21
CA LEU A 63 5.86 -3.18 1.81
C LEU A 63 6.52 -4.44 1.27
N LEU A 64 6.33 -4.68 -0.03
CA LEU A 64 6.93 -5.77 -0.80
C LEU A 64 7.93 -5.19 -1.80
N ARG A 65 8.93 -5.97 -2.18
CA ARG A 65 9.92 -5.62 -3.20
C ARG A 65 9.74 -6.50 -4.43
N ARG A 66 9.41 -5.86 -5.55
CA ARG A 66 9.12 -6.51 -6.83
C ARG A 66 10.27 -7.37 -7.32
N HIS A 67 9.92 -8.49 -7.97
CA HIS A 67 10.85 -9.42 -8.56
C HIS A 67 11.68 -8.74 -9.69
N PRO A 68 12.98 -9.06 -9.86
CA PRO A 68 13.85 -8.40 -10.83
C PRO A 68 13.43 -8.55 -12.30
N GLN A 69 12.56 -9.52 -12.60
CA GLN A 69 12.06 -9.82 -13.94
C GLN A 69 10.68 -9.21 -14.20
N ASP A 70 10.08 -8.56 -13.20
CA ASP A 70 8.82 -7.86 -13.35
C ASP A 70 9.05 -6.42 -13.87
N SER A 71 7.97 -5.76 -14.30
CA SER A 71 7.91 -4.31 -14.45
C SER A 71 8.35 -3.60 -13.16
N TYR A 72 8.97 -2.43 -13.30
CA TYR A 72 9.54 -1.69 -12.16
C TYR A 72 10.40 -2.57 -11.23
N PRO A 73 11.46 -3.21 -11.76
CA PRO A 73 12.18 -4.25 -11.03
C PRO A 73 12.83 -3.69 -9.76
N LEU A 74 12.76 -4.48 -8.68
CA LEU A 74 13.35 -4.19 -7.37
C LEU A 74 12.80 -2.94 -6.66
N LYS A 75 11.69 -2.36 -7.15
CA LYS A 75 11.01 -1.26 -6.47
C LYS A 75 10.14 -1.79 -5.34
N TRP A 76 9.92 -0.94 -4.34
CA TRP A 76 9.07 -1.20 -3.19
C TRP A 76 7.67 -0.64 -3.39
N GLU A 77 6.68 -1.37 -2.88
CA GLU A 77 5.28 -0.97 -2.94
C GLU A 77 4.44 -1.67 -1.86
N PRO A 78 3.23 -1.15 -1.56
CA PRO A 78 2.25 -1.88 -0.79
C PRO A 78 1.70 -3.05 -1.63
N PRO A 79 1.25 -4.14 -1.00
CA PRO A 79 0.59 -5.24 -1.71
C PRO A 79 -0.58 -4.76 -2.56
N GLY A 80 -0.77 -5.32 -3.75
CA GLY A 80 -1.92 -5.03 -4.59
C GLY A 80 -1.67 -5.15 -6.09
N GLY A 81 -2.72 -5.50 -6.81
CA GLY A 81 -2.70 -5.66 -8.26
C GLY A 81 -3.95 -5.14 -8.96
N SER A 82 -4.22 -5.71 -10.12
CA SER A 82 -5.31 -5.28 -11.02
C SER A 82 -6.67 -5.75 -10.51
N ILE A 83 -7.69 -4.90 -10.66
CA ILE A 83 -9.07 -5.30 -10.36
C ILE A 83 -9.68 -5.95 -11.61
N ASP A 84 -10.02 -7.23 -11.50
CA ASP A 84 -10.61 -7.99 -12.61
C ASP A 84 -12.09 -7.63 -12.76
N PRO A 85 -12.63 -7.58 -13.99
CA PRO A 85 -14.06 -7.42 -14.23
C PRO A 85 -14.97 -8.40 -13.47
N SER A 86 -14.48 -9.58 -13.14
CA SER A 86 -15.21 -10.62 -12.39
C SER A 86 -15.12 -10.46 -10.87
N ASP A 87 -14.26 -9.56 -10.35
CA ASP A 87 -14.23 -9.26 -8.93
C ASP A 87 -15.59 -8.67 -8.50
N PRO A 88 -16.24 -9.22 -7.45
CA PRO A 88 -17.57 -8.74 -7.04
C PRO A 88 -17.58 -7.26 -6.67
N THR A 89 -16.50 -6.79 -6.03
CA THR A 89 -16.31 -5.41 -5.58
C THR A 89 -14.82 -5.08 -5.55
N VAL A 90 -14.49 -3.79 -5.50
CA VAL A 90 -13.10 -3.33 -5.35
C VAL A 90 -12.45 -3.78 -4.03
N LEU A 91 -13.23 -3.94 -2.95
CA LEU A 91 -12.74 -4.49 -1.68
C LEU A 91 -12.51 -6.00 -1.76
N SER A 92 -13.28 -6.71 -2.59
CA SER A 92 -13.06 -8.14 -2.86
C SER A 92 -11.75 -8.33 -3.63
N ALA A 93 -11.50 -7.49 -4.63
CA ALA A 93 -10.22 -7.47 -5.35
C ALA A 93 -9.05 -7.15 -4.41
N ALA A 94 -9.17 -6.11 -3.58
CA ALA A 94 -8.14 -5.75 -2.59
C ALA A 94 -7.83 -6.90 -1.61
N THR A 95 -8.87 -7.65 -1.20
CA THR A 95 -8.70 -8.83 -0.33
C THR A 95 -7.99 -9.96 -1.08
N ARG A 96 -8.36 -10.21 -2.35
CA ARG A 96 -7.74 -11.22 -3.20
C ARG A 96 -6.25 -10.94 -3.42
N GLU A 97 -5.93 -9.74 -3.89
CA GLU A 97 -4.55 -9.32 -4.16
C GLU A 97 -3.67 -9.38 -2.90
N LEU A 98 -4.18 -8.89 -1.76
CA LEU A 98 -3.47 -8.98 -0.49
C LEU A 98 -3.13 -10.45 -0.15
N HIS A 99 -4.10 -11.35 -0.30
CA HIS A 99 -3.91 -12.76 0.02
C HIS A 99 -2.95 -13.45 -0.95
N GLU A 100 -3.09 -13.22 -2.26
CA GLU A 100 -2.24 -13.80 -3.30
C GLU A 100 -0.77 -13.42 -3.09
N GLU A 101 -0.50 -12.15 -2.78
CA GLU A 101 0.87 -11.64 -2.66
C GLU A 101 1.51 -11.83 -1.28
N THR A 102 0.73 -12.05 -0.21
CA THR A 102 1.25 -12.03 1.18
C THR A 102 0.75 -13.13 2.10
N ASN A 103 -0.19 -13.97 1.64
CA ASN A 103 -0.92 -14.95 2.45
C ASN A 103 -1.73 -14.35 3.63
N LEU A 104 -1.81 -13.02 3.72
CA LEU A 104 -2.62 -12.34 4.73
C LEU A 104 -4.11 -12.45 4.41
N SER A 105 -4.92 -12.67 5.45
CA SER A 105 -6.37 -12.88 5.37
C SER A 105 -7.12 -11.98 6.35
N ASN A 106 -8.45 -11.92 6.19
CA ASN A 106 -9.36 -11.20 7.08
C ASN A 106 -9.03 -9.71 7.29
N PRO A 107 -8.68 -8.93 6.25
CA PRO A 107 -8.42 -7.51 6.44
C PRO A 107 -9.66 -6.79 6.97
N HIS A 108 -9.44 -5.84 7.88
CA HIS A 108 -10.40 -4.80 8.20
C HIS A 108 -10.02 -3.53 7.45
N PHE A 109 -10.85 -3.12 6.48
CA PHE A 109 -10.64 -1.90 5.72
C PHE A 109 -11.21 -0.69 6.47
N HIS A 110 -10.33 0.25 6.83
CA HIS A 110 -10.70 1.44 7.61
C HIS A 110 -11.20 2.58 6.73
N THR A 111 -10.49 2.84 5.63
CA THR A 111 -10.79 3.92 4.68
C THR A 111 -9.99 3.74 3.38
N TRP A 112 -10.21 4.60 2.40
CA TRP A 112 -9.33 4.82 1.26
C TRP A 112 -8.38 6.01 1.49
N VAL A 113 -7.27 6.07 0.75
CA VAL A 113 -6.34 7.20 0.70
C VAL A 113 -5.96 7.55 -0.74
N ALA A 114 -5.74 8.84 -0.96
CA ALA A 114 -5.29 9.40 -2.22
C ALA A 114 -3.76 9.60 -2.21
N MET A 115 -3.22 10.40 -3.12
CA MET A 115 -1.84 10.86 -3.00
C MET A 115 -1.66 11.77 -1.77
N ALA A 116 -0.44 11.83 -1.23
CA ALA A 116 -0.14 12.78 -0.17
C ALA A 116 -0.39 14.23 -0.64
N ARG A 117 -1.23 14.94 0.12
CA ARG A 117 -1.67 16.31 -0.21
C ARG A 117 -0.52 17.32 -0.19
N GLU A 118 0.45 17.13 0.70
CA GLU A 118 1.61 18.02 0.87
C GLU A 118 2.84 17.18 1.25
N LEU A 119 3.70 16.89 0.29
CA LEU A 119 5.03 16.32 0.57
C LEU A 119 6.02 17.48 0.79
N PRO A 120 6.73 17.55 1.93
CA PRO A 120 7.76 18.55 2.12
C PRO A 120 8.77 18.51 0.97
N THR A 121 9.15 19.68 0.45
CA THR A 121 10.05 19.80 -0.70
C THR A 121 11.39 19.12 -0.47
N GLU A 122 11.85 19.06 0.78
CA GLU A 122 13.07 18.37 1.18
C GLU A 122 12.96 16.84 1.07
N ASP A 123 11.81 16.27 1.46
CA ASP A 123 11.57 14.84 1.34
C ASP A 123 11.42 14.45 -0.14
N ALA A 124 10.65 15.25 -0.91
CA ALA A 124 10.50 15.05 -2.35
C ALA A 124 11.82 15.21 -3.13
N ALA A 125 12.72 16.09 -2.69
CA ALA A 125 14.04 16.27 -3.31
C ALA A 125 14.94 15.03 -3.16
N ARG A 126 14.76 14.24 -2.10
CA ARG A 126 15.47 12.96 -1.92
C ARG A 126 15.04 11.91 -2.94
N MET A 127 13.82 12.04 -3.47
CA MET A 127 13.22 11.12 -4.45
C MET A 127 13.49 11.50 -5.91
N LYS A 128 14.33 12.52 -6.17
CA LYS A 128 14.47 13.15 -7.51
C LYS A 128 14.89 12.19 -8.64
N ASN A 129 15.42 11.02 -8.32
CA ASN A 129 15.89 10.03 -9.30
C ASN A 129 15.20 8.66 -9.18
N TRP A 130 14.11 8.56 -8.41
CA TRP A 130 13.43 7.31 -8.13
C TRP A 130 12.13 7.19 -8.90
N GLY A 131 11.89 5.99 -9.44
CA GLY A 131 10.65 5.64 -10.10
C GLY A 131 10.28 6.54 -11.28
N VAL A 132 9.00 6.48 -11.66
CA VAL A 132 8.41 7.39 -12.64
C VAL A 132 8.40 8.81 -12.06
N GLN A 133 8.90 9.78 -12.83
CA GLN A 133 8.91 11.18 -12.37
C GLN A 133 7.52 11.80 -12.46
N PRO A 134 7.14 12.74 -11.57
CA PRO A 134 5.81 13.34 -11.58
C PRO A 134 5.39 13.94 -12.92
N GLU A 135 6.35 14.50 -13.66
CA GLU A 135 6.13 15.09 -14.99
C GLU A 135 5.79 14.03 -16.05
N GLU A 136 6.23 12.78 -15.86
CA GLU A 136 6.01 11.63 -16.74
C GLU A 136 4.77 10.82 -16.32
N GLU A 137 4.50 10.74 -15.01
CA GLU A 137 3.40 9.95 -14.43
C GLU A 137 2.03 10.51 -14.80
N LEU A 138 1.94 11.83 -15.00
CA LEU A 138 0.68 12.58 -15.20
C LEU A 138 -0.40 12.20 -14.16
N ALA A 139 0.03 11.76 -12.97
CA ALA A 139 -0.85 11.24 -11.94
C ALA A 139 -1.75 12.33 -11.34
N ARG A 140 -3.04 12.01 -11.15
CA ARG A 140 -4.04 12.94 -10.61
C ARG A 140 -5.07 12.22 -9.77
N ASP A 141 -5.37 12.81 -8.63
CA ASP A 141 -6.49 12.41 -7.80
C ASP A 141 -7.80 12.91 -8.42
N VAL A 142 -8.75 11.99 -8.63
CA VAL A 142 -10.08 12.29 -9.16
C VAL A 142 -11.17 11.76 -8.24
N GLU A 143 -12.23 12.56 -8.05
CA GLU A 143 -13.39 12.14 -7.27
C GLU A 143 -14.25 11.19 -8.10
N VAL A 144 -14.47 9.99 -7.57
CA VAL A 144 -15.36 8.98 -8.13
C VAL A 144 -16.56 8.83 -7.22
N LYS A 145 -17.77 8.93 -7.79
CA LYS A 145 -19.02 8.83 -7.04
C LYS A 145 -19.31 7.37 -6.69
N ILE A 146 -19.63 7.13 -5.42
CA ILE A 146 -19.84 5.79 -4.88
C ILE A 146 -21.26 5.54 -4.36
N ASP A 147 -22.13 6.54 -4.43
CA ASP A 147 -23.57 6.35 -4.22
C ASP A 147 -24.37 7.52 -4.79
N GLU A 148 -25.70 7.35 -4.84
CA GLU A 148 -26.63 8.41 -5.24
C GLU A 148 -26.78 9.52 -4.18
N ALA A 149 -26.37 9.27 -2.94
CA ALA A 149 -26.41 10.23 -1.84
C ALA A 149 -25.25 11.26 -1.92
N GLY A 150 -24.34 11.12 -2.88
CA GLY A 150 -23.22 12.03 -3.11
C GLY A 150 -21.93 11.62 -2.43
N GLY A 151 -21.82 10.38 -1.94
CA GLY A 151 -20.58 9.79 -1.46
C GLY A 151 -19.53 9.77 -2.58
N VAL A 152 -18.31 10.14 -2.22
CA VAL A 152 -17.16 10.15 -3.13
C VAL A 152 -15.97 9.42 -2.53
N VAL A 153 -15.17 8.83 -3.41
CA VAL A 153 -13.84 8.31 -3.09
C VAL A 153 -12.83 8.96 -4.02
N MET A 154 -11.60 9.12 -3.56
CA MET A 154 -10.53 9.57 -4.43
C MET A 154 -9.84 8.38 -5.08
N VAL A 155 -9.66 8.47 -6.40
CA VAL A 155 -8.90 7.50 -7.19
C VAL A 155 -7.71 8.21 -7.79
N THR A 156 -6.51 7.67 -7.57
CA THR A 156 -5.30 8.21 -8.19
C THR A 156 -5.18 7.66 -9.60
N THR A 157 -5.42 8.50 -10.60
CA THR A 157 -5.32 8.15 -12.01
C THR A 157 -3.93 8.40 -12.55
N PHE A 158 -3.45 7.57 -13.48
CA PHE A 158 -2.20 7.79 -14.23
C PHE A 158 -2.30 7.15 -15.62
N LEU A 159 -1.40 7.55 -16.52
CA LEU A 159 -1.38 7.01 -17.88
C LEU A 159 -0.35 5.88 -18.00
N GLU A 160 -0.80 4.72 -18.44
CA GLU A 160 0.07 3.60 -18.76
C GLU A 160 -0.42 2.89 -20.02
N THR A 161 0.50 2.55 -20.93
CA THR A 161 0.21 1.90 -22.22
C THR A 161 -0.90 2.56 -23.07
N LYS A 162 -1.09 3.89 -22.93
CA LYS A 162 -2.14 4.72 -23.55
C LYS A 162 -3.54 4.58 -22.93
N ASN A 163 -3.67 3.84 -21.83
CA ASN A 163 -4.90 3.70 -21.07
C ASN A 163 -4.82 4.54 -19.79
N VAL A 164 -5.96 5.02 -19.31
CA VAL A 164 -6.12 5.66 -18.01
C VAL A 164 -6.31 4.56 -16.96
N TRP A 165 -5.32 4.38 -16.11
CA TRP A 165 -5.42 3.51 -14.94
C TRP A 165 -5.90 4.31 -13.74
N GLY A 166 -6.70 3.69 -12.88
CA GLY A 166 -7.16 4.25 -11.61
C GLY A 166 -6.75 3.36 -10.45
N LYS A 167 -5.91 3.87 -9.55
CA LYS A 167 -5.48 3.15 -8.35
C LYS A 167 -6.29 3.57 -7.13
N MET A 168 -6.89 2.59 -6.46
CA MET A 168 -7.60 2.74 -5.21
C MET A 168 -6.76 2.17 -4.05
N ASN A 169 -6.25 3.05 -3.19
CA ASN A 169 -5.44 2.64 -2.04
C ASN A 169 -6.34 2.54 -0.80
N PHE A 170 -6.32 1.40 -0.12
CA PHE A 170 -7.08 1.19 1.11
C PHE A 170 -6.16 1.09 2.32
N VAL A 171 -6.54 1.75 3.41
CA VAL A 171 -5.91 1.56 4.72
C VAL A 171 -6.57 0.39 5.41
N ALA A 172 -5.79 -0.60 5.80
CA ALA A 172 -6.30 -1.81 6.44
C ALA A 172 -5.46 -2.21 7.66
N THR A 173 -6.07 -3.03 8.52
CA THR A 173 -5.37 -3.83 9.53
C THR A 173 -5.69 -5.31 9.27
N VAL A 174 -4.82 -6.19 9.71
CA VAL A 174 -5.04 -7.65 9.69
C VAL A 174 -4.97 -8.20 11.11
N ASP A 175 -5.31 -9.47 11.29
CA ASP A 175 -5.26 -10.15 12.59
C ASP A 175 -3.86 -10.04 13.23
N GLU A 176 -3.81 -9.82 14.54
CA GLU A 176 -2.55 -9.76 15.28
C GLU A 176 -1.82 -11.11 15.20
N GLY A 177 -0.53 -11.08 14.87
CA GLY A 177 0.27 -12.28 14.71
C GLY A 177 0.13 -12.98 13.35
N ALA A 178 -0.59 -12.39 12.38
CA ALA A 178 -0.58 -12.88 11.01
C ALA A 178 0.84 -12.89 10.43
N GLU A 179 1.22 -14.02 9.81
CA GLU A 179 2.52 -14.20 9.19
C GLU A 179 2.46 -13.83 7.71
N VAL A 180 3.45 -13.08 7.24
CA VAL A 180 3.58 -12.69 5.84
C VAL A 180 4.39 -13.75 5.10
N GLU A 181 3.80 -14.30 4.05
CA GLU A 181 4.47 -15.18 3.10
C GLU A 181 4.26 -14.63 1.69
N ILE A 182 5.33 -14.15 1.06
CA ILE A 182 5.25 -13.54 -0.25
C ILE A 182 5.28 -14.55 -1.38
N ASP A 183 4.59 -14.26 -2.49
CA ASP A 183 4.75 -15.01 -3.73
C ASP A 183 6.17 -14.78 -4.32
N PRO A 184 7.02 -15.83 -4.41
CA PRO A 184 8.37 -15.70 -4.95
C PRO A 184 8.42 -15.42 -6.46
N GLU A 185 7.33 -15.64 -7.21
CA GLU A 185 7.27 -15.31 -8.63
C GLU A 185 7.13 -13.80 -8.85
N GLU A 186 6.48 -13.10 -7.92
CA GLU A 186 6.20 -11.65 -8.01
C GLU A 186 7.10 -10.79 -7.12
N HIS A 187 7.56 -11.34 -5.99
CA HIS A 187 8.28 -10.58 -4.97
C HIS A 187 9.51 -11.32 -4.44
N VAL A 188 10.55 -10.57 -4.08
CA VAL A 188 11.84 -11.13 -3.60
C VAL A 188 12.18 -10.75 -2.17
N GLU A 189 11.43 -9.81 -1.59
CA GLU A 189 11.66 -9.31 -0.24
C GLU A 189 10.38 -8.62 0.23
N TRP A 190 10.18 -8.58 1.55
CA TRP A 190 9.14 -7.76 2.18
C TRP A 190 9.71 -7.11 3.43
N GLY A 191 8.92 -6.27 4.11
CA GLY A 191 9.25 -5.79 5.44
C GLY A 191 8.20 -4.88 6.04
N TRP A 192 8.26 -4.73 7.36
CA TRP A 192 7.49 -3.72 8.09
C TRP A 192 8.34 -2.47 8.29
N PHE A 193 7.86 -1.35 7.77
CA PHE A 193 8.62 -0.10 7.73
C PHE A 193 7.93 0.99 8.52
N THR A 194 8.71 1.72 9.31
CA THR A 194 8.20 2.90 10.01
C THR A 194 8.00 4.07 9.05
N GLU A 195 7.12 5.02 9.42
CA GLU A 195 6.91 6.24 8.63
C GLU A 195 8.21 7.03 8.42
N GLU A 196 9.13 7.02 9.40
CA GLU A 196 10.43 7.67 9.31
C GLU A 196 11.33 7.02 8.25
N GLU A 197 11.35 5.70 8.20
CA GLU A 197 12.12 4.94 7.19
C GLU A 197 11.56 5.15 5.79
N VAL A 198 10.22 5.12 5.64
CA VAL A 198 9.53 5.41 4.38
C VAL A 198 9.83 6.84 3.94
N ARG A 199 9.70 7.83 4.83
CA ARG A 199 10.00 9.24 4.52
C ARG A 199 11.46 9.44 4.09
N ARG A 200 12.39 8.75 4.75
CA ARG A 200 13.82 8.78 4.41
C ARG A 200 14.16 7.98 3.15
N GLY A 201 13.27 7.08 2.73
CA GLY A 201 13.50 6.11 1.66
C GLY A 201 14.55 5.06 2.03
N ARG A 202 14.80 4.84 3.33
CA ARG A 202 15.87 3.94 3.79
C ARG A 202 15.51 3.27 5.11
N ALA A 203 15.78 1.98 5.21
CA ALA A 203 15.58 1.16 6.41
C ALA A 203 16.88 0.50 6.85
N VAL A 204 17.04 0.26 8.16
CA VAL A 204 18.21 -0.43 8.70
C VAL A 204 17.99 -1.94 8.64
N LEU A 205 19.01 -2.71 8.23
CA LEU A 205 18.97 -4.17 8.25
C LEU A 205 19.38 -4.73 9.63
N PRO A 206 18.84 -5.90 10.06
CA PRO A 206 17.88 -6.73 9.33
C PRO A 206 16.48 -6.11 9.32
N LEU A 207 15.79 -6.24 8.20
CA LEU A 207 14.36 -5.93 8.16
C LEU A 207 13.61 -6.91 9.06
N GLU A 208 12.52 -6.46 9.65
CA GLU A 208 11.63 -7.30 10.46
C GLU A 208 10.83 -8.25 9.55
N ASN A 209 11.52 -9.29 9.05
CA ASN A 209 11.01 -10.25 8.08
C ASN A 209 10.94 -11.66 8.70
N GLY A 210 9.85 -12.37 8.46
CA GLY A 210 9.77 -13.81 8.63
C GLY A 210 10.66 -14.51 7.58
N ASN A 211 11.70 -15.19 8.05
CA ASN A 211 12.49 -16.21 7.33
C ASN A 211 13.03 -15.91 5.92
N GLY A 212 13.41 -14.67 5.62
CA GLY A 212 14.35 -14.40 4.53
C GLY A 212 15.77 -14.85 4.91
N SER A 213 16.09 -16.14 4.76
CA SER A 213 17.42 -16.70 5.02
C SER A 213 18.50 -15.99 4.19
N VAL A 214 19.21 -15.04 4.78
CA VAL A 214 20.53 -14.63 4.29
C VAL A 214 21.53 -15.54 4.99
N ASN A 215 21.98 -16.58 4.27
CA ASN A 215 23.08 -17.44 4.69
C ASN A 215 24.28 -16.56 5.07
N GLY A 216 24.85 -16.85 6.24
CA GLY A 216 25.79 -16.00 6.94
C GLY A 216 27.03 -15.61 6.15
N GLU A 217 27.57 -14.44 6.51
CA GLU A 217 28.97 -14.27 6.90
C GLU A 217 29.18 -12.84 7.42
N LYS A 218 29.69 -12.76 8.66
CA LYS A 218 30.58 -11.74 9.23
C LYS A 218 30.07 -10.29 9.39
N GLU A 219 30.31 -9.77 10.60
CA GLU A 219 30.35 -8.36 11.01
C GLU A 219 30.40 -7.34 9.86
N GLU A 220 29.24 -6.85 9.42
CA GLU A 220 29.14 -5.73 8.50
C GLU A 220 28.29 -4.64 9.16
N LYS A 221 28.83 -3.42 9.21
CA LYS A 221 28.11 -2.19 9.56
C LYS A 221 26.68 -2.27 9.04
N GLU A 222 25.69 -1.98 9.88
CA GLU A 222 24.27 -1.86 9.53
C GLU A 222 24.11 -1.38 8.07
N LYS A 223 23.90 -2.32 7.15
CA LYS A 223 23.74 -1.99 5.73
C LYS A 223 22.33 -1.42 5.61
N GLU A 224 22.22 -0.15 5.25
CA GLU A 224 20.90 0.43 4.99
C GLU A 224 20.33 -0.13 3.68
N ARG A 225 19.06 -0.52 3.71
CA ARG A 225 18.25 -0.86 2.53
C ARG A 225 17.65 0.41 1.95
N VAL A 226 17.76 0.59 0.64
CA VAL A 226 17.09 1.68 -0.08
C VAL A 226 15.66 1.23 -0.41
N LEU A 227 14.68 2.03 0.00
CA LEU A 227 13.26 1.84 -0.26
C LEU A 227 12.85 2.63 -1.50
N GLU A 228 13.40 2.24 -2.65
CA GLU A 228 13.06 2.92 -3.90
C GLU A 228 11.67 2.51 -4.38
N PHE A 229 10.72 3.46 -4.39
CA PHE A 229 9.33 3.21 -4.81
C PHE A 229 9.16 3.27 -6.34
N THR A 230 8.07 2.69 -6.82
CA THR A 230 7.68 2.71 -8.25
C THR A 230 7.41 4.11 -8.77
N SER A 231 6.84 4.99 -7.94
CA SER A 231 6.64 6.41 -8.25
C SER A 231 6.56 7.27 -6.99
N ARG A 232 6.57 8.61 -7.17
CA ARG A 232 6.33 9.55 -6.07
C ARG A 232 4.89 9.50 -5.58
N ALA A 233 3.92 9.21 -6.44
CA ALA A 233 2.52 9.04 -6.03
C ALA A 233 2.36 7.85 -5.07
N VAL A 234 3.00 6.71 -5.38
CA VAL A 234 2.99 5.54 -4.50
C VAL A 234 3.63 5.86 -3.16
N TRP A 235 4.85 6.42 -3.16
CA TRP A 235 5.51 6.84 -1.92
C TRP A 235 4.66 7.81 -1.08
N GLY A 236 4.03 8.80 -1.74
CA GLY A 236 3.13 9.74 -1.09
C GLY A 236 1.91 9.07 -0.47
N SER A 237 1.26 8.14 -1.18
CA SER A 237 0.10 7.42 -0.65
C SER A 237 0.42 6.59 0.60
N VAL A 238 1.65 6.06 0.72
CA VAL A 238 2.11 5.36 1.94
C VAL A 238 2.24 6.34 3.12
N LEU A 239 2.82 7.52 2.90
CA LEU A 239 2.90 8.56 3.95
C LEU A 239 1.51 9.07 4.35
N GLU A 240 0.60 9.21 3.39
CA GLU A 240 -0.79 9.59 3.63
C GLU A 240 -1.52 8.53 4.47
N ALA A 241 -1.25 7.23 4.24
CA ALA A 241 -1.79 6.14 5.05
C ALA A 241 -1.40 6.28 6.53
N PHE A 242 -0.15 6.65 6.86
CA PHE A 242 0.24 6.93 8.24
C PHE A 242 -0.51 8.11 8.85
N ARG A 243 -0.65 9.22 8.10
CA ARG A 243 -1.40 10.40 8.55
C ARG A 243 -2.86 10.04 8.87
N VAL A 244 -3.52 9.39 7.93
CA VAL A 244 -4.94 9.00 8.04
C VAL A 244 -5.12 7.91 9.11
N GLY A 245 -4.20 6.96 9.22
CA GLY A 245 -4.21 5.95 10.27
C GLY A 245 -4.20 6.56 11.67
N ARG A 246 -3.42 7.62 11.90
CA ARG A 246 -3.45 8.38 13.16
C ARG A 246 -4.76 9.12 13.38
N GLU A 247 -5.29 9.79 12.36
CA GLU A 247 -6.57 10.52 12.46
C GLU A 247 -7.75 9.62 12.80
N LEU A 248 -7.72 8.37 12.32
CA LEU A 248 -8.72 7.35 12.62
C LEU A 248 -8.46 6.60 13.93
N GLY A 249 -7.32 6.84 14.60
CA GLY A 249 -6.92 6.11 15.81
C GLY A 249 -6.56 4.64 15.57
N VAL A 250 -6.22 4.26 14.33
CA VAL A 250 -5.76 2.91 13.96
C VAL A 250 -4.34 2.66 14.48
N ILE A 251 -3.51 3.71 14.47
CA ILE A 251 -2.14 3.74 14.97
C ILE A 251 -1.91 5.01 15.81
N ALA A 252 -0.85 5.02 16.63
CA ALA A 252 -0.49 6.14 17.49
C ALA A 252 0.25 7.27 16.75
#